data_AF-A0A3D4VZN8-F1
#
_entry.id   AF-A0A3D4VZN8-F1
#
_cell.length_a   1.000
_cell.length_b   1.000
_cell.length_c   1.000
_cell.angle_alpha   90.00
_cell.angle_beta   90.00
_cell.angle_gamma   90.00
#
_symmetry.space_group_name_H-M   'P 1'
#
loop_
_entity.id
_entity.type
_entity.pdbx_description
1 polymer ?
#
loop_
_entity_poly.entity_id
_entity_poly.type
_entity_poly.pdbx_seq_one_letter_code
_entity_poly.pdbx_strand_id
1 'polypeptide(L)' 'MAANVMEIYGSKVFNEHVMKERLPSATYKSLERTLHKGAPLDIEVANVVASVMKRWAMELGATHYTHWFQPLTGITSEKH' A
#
# COMPACT_ATOMS: atom_id res chain seq x y z
N MET A 1 -13.43 15.42 22.50
CA MET A 1 -11.98 15.62 22.29
C MET A 1 -11.79 16.02 20.85
N ALA A 2 -11.14 17.16 20.59
CA ALA A 2 -10.83 17.56 19.22
C ALA A 2 -9.84 16.54 18.64
N ALA A 3 -10.15 16.02 17.46
CA ALA A 3 -9.26 15.12 16.73
C ALA A 3 -7.90 15.79 16.50
N ASN A 4 -6.82 15.18 16.98
CA ASN A 4 -5.47 15.62 16.67
C ASN A 4 -5.16 15.29 15.20
N VAL A 5 -5.00 16.32 14.37
CA VAL A 5 -4.77 16.16 12.92
C VAL A 5 -3.54 15.30 12.64
N MET A 6 -2.51 15.39 13.49
CA MET A 6 -1.27 14.63 13.35
C MET A 6 -1.47 13.13 13.57
N GLU A 7 -2.47 12.72 14.37
CA GLU A 7 -2.78 11.31 14.63
C GLU A 7 -3.64 10.69 13.52
N ILE A 8 -4.44 11.49 12.82
CA ILE A 8 -5.34 11.00 11.77
C ILE A 8 -4.65 10.99 10.41
N TYR A 9 -3.84 12.00 10.12
CA TYR A 9 -3.19 12.14 8.83
C TYR A 9 -2.28 10.94 8.53
N GLY A 10 -2.51 10.30 7.38
CA GLY A 10 -1.70 9.14 6.95
C GLY A 10 -1.89 7.85 7.76
N SER A 11 -2.75 7.84 8.78
CA SER A 11 -2.97 6.69 9.67
C SER A 11 -3.47 5.43 8.96
N LYS A 12 -4.21 5.60 7.85
CA LYS A 12 -4.76 4.53 7.02
C LYS A 12 -4.07 4.42 5.66
N VAL A 13 -2.81 4.82 5.57
CA VAL A 13 -2.01 4.73 4.35
C VAL A 13 -0.86 3.77 4.57
N PHE A 14 -0.71 2.78 3.68
CA PHE A 14 0.43 1.88 3.68
C PHE A 14 1.65 2.60 3.09
N ASN A 15 2.21 3.54 3.85
CA ASN A 15 3.30 4.41 3.46
C ASN A 15 4.69 3.76 3.69
N GLU A 16 5.77 4.48 3.35
CA GLU A 16 7.13 3.99 3.51
C GLU A 16 7.51 3.62 4.94
N HIS A 17 6.97 4.32 5.94
CA HIS A 17 7.23 4.01 7.34
C HIS A 17 6.63 2.66 7.72
N VAL A 18 5.35 2.45 7.40
CA VAL A 18 4.67 1.15 7.62
C VAL A 18 5.36 0.04 6.81
N MET A 19 5.77 0.33 5.57
CA MET A 19 6.50 -0.60 4.74
C MET A 19 7.85 -1.01 5.36
N LYS A 20 8.64 -0.06 5.87
CA LYS A 20 9.91 -0.33 6.54
C LYS A 20 9.75 -1.18 7.81
N GLU A 21 8.69 -0.94 8.57
CA GLU A 21 8.42 -1.67 9.81
C GLU A 21 7.94 -3.11 9.57
N ARG A 22 7.16 -3.33 8.51
CA ARG A 22 6.45 -4.61 8.31
C ARG A 22 7.01 -5.50 7.20
N LEU A 23 7.75 -4.95 6.25
CA LEU A 23 8.37 -5.73 5.17
C LEU A 23 9.76 -6.23 5.56
N PRO A 24 10.17 -7.41 5.08
CA PRO A 24 11.56 -7.84 5.18
C PRO A 24 12.49 -6.82 4.51
N SER A 25 13.68 -6.60 5.09
CA SER A 25 14.65 -5.61 4.60
C SER A 25 14.99 -5.81 3.11
N ALA A 26 15.13 -7.07 2.67
CA ALA A 26 15.40 -7.40 1.27
C ALA A 26 14.24 -7.01 0.33
N THR A 27 13.00 -7.31 0.73
CA THR A 27 11.77 -6.97 -0.01
C THR A 27 11.59 -5.46 -0.10
N TYR A 28 11.76 -4.73 1.01
CA TYR A 28 11.66 -3.28 1.04
C TYR A 28 12.69 -2.63 0.11
N LYS A 29 13.96 -3.04 0.17
CA LYS A 29 15.02 -2.54 -0.71
C LYS A 29 14.76 -2.85 -2.18
N SER A 30 14.14 -4.00 -2.49
CA SER A 30 13.77 -4.32 -3.87
C SER A 30 12.66 -3.42 -4.38
N LEU A 31 11.61 -3.25 -3.57
CA LEU A 31 10.48 -2.37 -3.87
C LEU A 31 10.93 -0.89 -4.01
N GLU A 32 11.83 -0.42 -3.16
CA GLU A 32 12.40 0.93 -3.23
C GLU A 32 13.10 1.18 -4.58
N ARG A 33 13.83 0.19 -5.11
CA ARG A 33 14.44 0.30 -6.45
C ARG A 33 13.38 0.37 -7.55
N THR A 34 12.31 -0.41 -7.45
CA THR A 34 11.18 -0.33 -8.40
C THR A 34 10.54 1.06 -8.36
N LEU A 35 10.28 1.61 -7.17
CA LEU A 35 9.62 2.89 -6.97
C LEU A 35 10.45 4.09 -7.43
N HIS A 36 11.73 4.15 -7.07
CA HIS A 36 12.58 5.33 -7.34
C HIS A 36 13.45 5.21 -8.58
N LYS A 37 13.78 3.99 -9.03
CA LYS A 37 14.69 3.77 -10.16
C LYS A 37 13.99 3.19 -11.39
N GLY A 38 12.67 2.97 -11.33
CA GLY A 38 11.90 2.41 -12.43
C GLY A 38 12.28 0.97 -12.80
N ALA A 39 12.89 0.23 -11.87
CA ALA A 39 13.21 -1.18 -12.08
C ALA A 39 11.91 -2.00 -12.18
N PRO A 40 11.87 -3.11 -12.95
CA PRO A 40 10.72 -4.01 -12.99
C PRO A 40 10.35 -4.51 -11.58
N LEU A 41 9.05 -4.66 -11.32
CA LEU A 41 8.58 -5.29 -10.08
C LEU A 41 8.72 -6.81 -10.20
N ASP A 42 9.51 -7.39 -9.31
CA ASP A 42 9.62 -8.84 -9.17
C ASP A 42 8.31 -9.40 -8.59
N ILE A 43 7.79 -10.46 -9.20
CA ILE A 43 6.55 -11.12 -8.78
C ILE A 43 6.65 -11.71 -7.37
N GLU A 44 7.83 -12.19 -6.95
CA GLU A 44 8.04 -12.71 -5.61
C GLU A 44 7.97 -11.58 -4.57
N VAL A 45 8.57 -10.43 -4.89
CA VAL A 45 8.48 -9.21 -4.07
C VAL A 45 7.02 -8.75 -4.00
N ALA A 46 6.30 -8.73 -5.12
CA ALA A 46 4.89 -8.34 -5.18
C ALA A 46 4.02 -9.23 -4.29
N ASN A 47 4.21 -10.55 -4.31
CA ASN A 47 3.47 -11.49 -3.49
C ASN A 47 3.70 -11.27 -1.98
N VAL A 48 4.95 -11.01 -1.57
CA VAL A 48 5.28 -10.70 -0.19
C VAL A 48 4.62 -9.39 0.25
N VAL A 49 4.72 -8.35 -0.58
CA VAL A 49 4.11 -7.03 -0.31
C VAL A 49 2.59 -7.17 -0.19
N ALA A 50 1.93 -7.86 -1.11
CA ALA A 50 0.49 -8.08 -1.09
C ALA A 50 0.03 -8.82 0.19
N SER A 51 0.78 -9.86 0.62
CA SER A 51 0.48 -10.59 1.85
C SER A 51 0.57 -9.71 3.10
N VAL A 52 1.62 -8.88 3.20
CA VAL A 52 1.83 -7.97 4.33
C VAL A 52 0.80 -6.85 4.32
N MET A 53 0.56 -6.24 3.15
CA MET A 53 -0.42 -5.16 2.97
C MET A 53 -1.84 -5.62 3.31
N LYS A 54 -2.24 -6.83 2.88
CA LYS A 54 -3.51 -7.43 3.25
C LYS A 54 -3.65 -7.56 4.77
N ARG A 55 -2.65 -8.15 5.44
CA ARG A 55 -2.69 -8.34 6.90
C ARG A 55 -2.80 -6.99 7.63
N TRP A 56 -2.00 -6.01 7.23
CA TRP A 56 -2.08 -4.65 7.77
C TRP A 56 -3.47 -4.03 7.57
N ALA A 57 -4.06 -4.15 6.38
CA ALA A 57 -5.37 -3.60 6.11
C ALA A 57 -6.47 -4.30 6.93
N MET A 58 -6.37 -5.62 7.11
CA MET A 58 -7.28 -6.39 7.95
C MET A 58 -7.19 -6.01 9.42
N GLU A 59 -6.00 -5.70 9.96
CA GLU A 59 -5.84 -5.15 11.31
C GLU A 59 -6.59 -3.83 11.50
N LEU A 60 -6.77 -3.06 10.41
CA LEU A 60 -7.55 -1.82 10.37
C LEU A 60 -9.03 -2.02 10.02
N GLY A 61 -9.49 -3.27 9.94
CA GLY A 61 -10.88 -3.63 9.68
C GLY A 61 -11.28 -3.69 8.19
N ALA A 62 -10.32 -3.68 7.26
CA ALA A 62 -10.62 -3.82 5.84
C ALA A 62 -11.08 -5.24 5.50
N THR A 63 -12.15 -5.34 4.69
CA THR A 63 -12.76 -6.62 4.28
C THR A 63 -12.69 -6.87 2.77
N HIS A 64 -12.49 -5.81 1.99
CA HIS A 64 -12.44 -5.85 0.53
C HIS A 64 -11.20 -5.12 0.04
N TYR A 65 -10.77 -5.43 -1.19
CA TYR A 65 -9.75 -4.68 -1.90
C TYR A 65 -10.30 -4.28 -3.26
N THR A 66 -9.83 -3.16 -3.79
CA THR A 66 -10.20 -2.71 -5.12
C THR A 66 -8.98 -2.18 -5.83
N HIS A 67 -8.94 -2.33 -7.16
CA HIS A 67 -8.01 -1.61 -8.00
C HIS A 67 -8.55 -0.20 -8.21
N TRP A 68 -8.04 0.75 -7.44
CA TRP A 68 -8.41 2.16 -7.60
C TRP A 68 -7.59 2.78 -8.74
N PHE A 69 -8.28 3.22 -9.79
CA PHE A 69 -7.67 3.92 -10.92
C PHE A 69 -8.67 4.92 -11.53
N GLN A 70 -8.17 5.99 -12.14
CA GLN A 70 -8.97 6.94 -12.89
C GLN A 70 -8.90 6.59 -14.38
N PRO A 71 -9.99 6.06 -14.99
CA PRO A 71 -10.00 5.79 -16.41
C PRO A 71 -10.10 7.10 -17.21
N LEU A 72 -9.52 7.12 -18.41
CA LEU A 72 -9.58 8.26 -19.34
C LEU A 72 -10.98 8.47 -19.97
N THR A 73 -11.97 7.70 -19.56
CA THR A 73 -13.36 7.76 -20.02
C THR A 73 -14.20 8.83 -19.29
N GLY A 74 -13.63 9.52 -18.29
CA GLY A 74 -14.32 10.58 -17.54
C GLY A 74 -15.33 10.10 -16.50
N ILE A 75 -15.41 8.80 -16.24
CA ILE A 75 -16.32 8.17 -15.26
C ILE A 75 -15.49 7.29 -14.34
N THR A 76 -15.67 7.35 -13.02
CA THR A 76 -14.94 6.49 -12.08
C THR A 76 -15.29 5.02 -12.31
N SER A 77 -14.27 4.16 -12.47
CA SER A 77 -14.46 2.71 -12.54
C SER A 77 -14.34 2.13 -11.13
N GLU A 78 -15.42 1.53 -10.61
CA GLU A 78 -15.41 0.80 -9.35
C GLU A 78 -15.51 -0.71 -9.61
N LYS A 79 -14.66 -1.50 -8.95
CA LYS A 79 -14.72 -2.97 -8.96
C LYS A 79 -14.43 -3.45 -7.54
N HIS A 80 -15.47 -3.86 -6.81
CA HIS A 80 -15.40 -4.31 -5.41
C HIS A 80 -14.94 -5.76 -5.25
#